data_AF-A0A833P9I2-F1
#
_entry.id   AF-A0A833P9I2-F1
#
_cell.length_a   1.000
_cell.length_b   1.000
_cell.length_c   1.000
_cell.angle_alpha   90.00
_cell.angle_beta   90.00
_cell.angle_gamma   90.00
#
_symmetry.space_group_name_H-M   'P 1'
#
loop_
_entity.id
_entity.type
_entity.pdbx_description
1 polymer ?
#
loop_
_entity_poly.entity_id
_entity_poly.type
_entity_poly.pdbx_seq_one_letter_code
_entity_poly.pdbx_strand_id
1 'polypeptide(L)'
;MSAERYLLSNLKDLPKDQQEQSKSYLKNIMDSMGHVIDVYPVWHPLIVDKSNWIYYQTPHRQNGYSKIDHNVFFTDGFITCPYNEASNYGQDVIDAVNSLSVPKGVVITAEKIPVTLYNSGTTAILVKCLWQGLCTNSDGNIEMSAITPMLLSSALKIYENEQKSLTIDEMMADYLLGKPCGKRSSLFVGQNEGLQIKKIWQSILNTGMI
;
A
#
# COMPACT_ATOMS: atom_id res chain seq x y z
N MET A 1 -13.87 6.59 -0.64
CA MET A 1 -14.10 7.86 0.09
C MET A 1 -12.96 8.81 -0.28
N SER A 2 -13.18 10.12 -0.50
CA SER A 2 -12.08 11.03 -0.87
C SER A 2 -11.08 11.18 0.29
N ALA A 3 -9.78 11.09 0.01
CA ALA A 3 -8.69 11.29 0.97
C ALA A 3 -8.84 12.62 1.74
N GLU A 4 -9.13 13.71 1.02
CA GLU A 4 -9.35 15.04 1.60
C GLU A 4 -10.51 15.03 2.61
N ARG A 5 -11.63 14.39 2.24
CA ARG A 5 -12.80 14.31 3.13
C ARG A 5 -12.45 13.57 4.43
N TYR A 6 -11.68 12.49 4.33
CA TYR A 6 -11.30 11.70 5.50
C TYR A 6 -10.32 12.45 6.40
N LEU A 7 -9.27 13.06 5.82
CA LEU A 7 -8.16 13.67 6.57
C LEU A 7 -8.41 15.11 7.00
N LEU A 8 -9.32 15.86 6.37
CA LEU A 8 -9.50 17.29 6.66
C LEU A 8 -10.81 17.62 7.39
N SER A 9 -11.80 16.72 7.40
CA SER A 9 -13.15 17.03 7.91
C SER A 9 -13.23 17.31 9.41
N ASN A 10 -12.25 16.82 10.17
CA ASN A 10 -12.16 16.94 11.63
C ASN A 10 -11.20 18.06 12.08
N LEU A 11 -10.73 18.92 11.17
CA LEU A 11 -9.82 20.03 11.47
C LEU A 11 -10.53 21.34 11.85
N LYS A 12 -11.81 21.28 12.20
CA LYS A 12 -12.67 22.46 12.41
C LYS A 12 -12.20 23.37 13.55
N ASP A 13 -11.50 22.79 14.52
CA ASP A 13 -10.99 23.49 15.70
C ASP A 13 -9.64 24.19 15.43
N LEU A 14 -9.02 23.95 14.26
CA LEU A 14 -7.80 24.64 13.87
C LEU A 14 -8.09 26.03 13.30
N PRO A 15 -7.17 26.99 13.47
CA PRO A 15 -7.18 28.25 12.73
C PRO A 15 -7.27 28.05 11.21
N LYS A 16 -7.95 28.96 10.50
CA LYS A 16 -8.20 28.83 9.05
C LYS A 16 -6.91 28.74 8.23
N ASP A 17 -5.88 29.48 8.62
CA ASP A 17 -4.54 29.44 8.03
C ASP A 17 -3.92 28.04 8.14
N GLN A 18 -4.04 27.39 9.30
CA GLN A 18 -3.56 26.00 9.50
C GLN A 18 -4.38 24.98 8.72
N GLN A 19 -5.71 25.19 8.58
CA GLN A 19 -6.55 24.34 7.74
C GLN A 19 -6.14 24.42 6.26
N GLU A 20 -5.90 25.62 5.74
CA GLU A 20 -5.42 25.81 4.37
C GLU A 20 -4.00 25.27 4.17
N GLN A 21 -3.10 25.42 5.14
CA GLN A 21 -1.78 24.80 5.10
C GLN A 21 -1.87 23.27 5.02
N SER A 22 -2.75 22.67 5.84
CA SER A 22 -2.97 21.21 5.85
C SER A 22 -3.53 20.71 4.53
N LYS A 23 -4.49 21.44 3.95
CA LYS A 23 -5.06 21.16 2.63
C LYS A 23 -4.01 21.26 1.52
N SER A 24 -3.22 22.33 1.51
CA SER A 24 -2.17 22.53 0.51
C SER A 24 -1.09 21.45 0.61
N TYR A 25 -0.69 21.07 1.82
CA TYR A 25 0.30 20.01 2.03
C TYR A 25 -0.24 18.65 1.57
N LEU A 26 -1.49 18.30 1.91
CA LEU A 26 -2.11 17.05 1.47
C LEU A 26 -2.16 16.97 -0.06
N LYS A 27 -2.51 18.07 -0.74
CA LYS A 27 -2.50 18.10 -2.21
C LYS A 27 -1.12 17.79 -2.79
N ASN A 28 -0.06 18.38 -2.24
CA ASN A 28 1.31 18.09 -2.67
C ASN A 28 1.71 16.61 -2.44
N ILE A 29 1.23 16.00 -1.35
CA ILE A 29 1.43 14.56 -1.14
C ILE A 29 0.69 13.77 -2.21
N MET A 30 -0.58 14.08 -2.48
CA MET A 30 -1.38 13.38 -3.49
C MET A 30 -0.74 13.46 -4.89
N ASP A 31 -0.16 14.61 -5.25
CA ASP A 31 0.53 14.80 -6.54
C ASP A 31 1.81 13.95 -6.65
N SER A 32 2.45 13.60 -5.54
CA SER A 32 3.71 12.83 -5.51
C SER A 32 3.56 11.34 -5.21
N MET A 33 2.50 10.93 -4.51
CA MET A 33 2.25 9.56 -4.08
C MET A 33 1.38 8.75 -5.06
N GLY A 34 0.87 9.42 -6.09
CA GLY A 34 -0.02 8.85 -7.10
C GLY A 34 -1.47 8.71 -6.62
N HIS A 35 -2.20 7.82 -7.27
CA HIS A 35 -3.65 7.73 -7.10
C HIS A 35 -4.05 7.15 -5.75
N VAL A 36 -5.17 7.63 -5.20
CA VAL A 36 -5.82 7.00 -4.02
C VAL A 36 -6.36 5.64 -4.42
N ILE A 37 -6.08 4.63 -3.60
CA ILE A 37 -6.48 3.24 -3.80
C ILE A 37 -7.31 2.73 -2.61
N ASP A 38 -8.02 1.64 -2.81
CA ASP A 38 -8.74 0.95 -1.74
C ASP A 38 -7.88 -0.16 -1.11
N VAL A 39 -7.21 -0.96 -1.93
CA VAL A 39 -6.32 -2.05 -1.49
C VAL A 39 -5.13 -2.22 -2.44
N TYR A 40 -4.02 -2.75 -1.91
CA TYR A 40 -2.85 -3.10 -2.70
C TYR A 40 -2.99 -4.51 -3.29
N PRO A 41 -2.32 -4.80 -4.42
CA PRO A 41 -2.09 -6.17 -4.84
C PRO A 41 -1.34 -6.96 -3.75
N VAL A 42 -1.63 -8.26 -3.61
CA VAL A 42 -0.98 -9.15 -2.63
C VAL A 42 0.54 -9.23 -2.81
N TRP A 43 1.03 -9.02 -4.04
CA TRP A 43 2.45 -8.99 -4.35
C TRP A 43 3.11 -7.66 -3.99
N HIS A 44 2.35 -6.62 -3.65
CA HIS A 44 2.90 -5.29 -3.41
C HIS A 44 3.84 -5.28 -2.18
N PRO A 45 4.98 -4.54 -2.20
CA PRO A 45 5.93 -4.50 -1.09
C PRO A 45 5.36 -4.00 0.23
N LEU A 46 4.32 -3.17 0.17
CA LEU A 46 3.62 -2.68 1.36
C LEU A 46 2.78 -3.77 2.05
N ILE A 47 2.55 -4.92 1.42
CA ILE A 47 1.96 -6.10 2.04
C ILE A 47 3.09 -7.01 2.49
N VAL A 48 3.60 -6.75 3.70
CA VAL A 48 4.87 -7.33 4.18
C VAL A 48 4.69 -8.78 4.62
N ASP A 49 3.76 -9.04 5.53
CA ASP A 49 3.34 -10.37 5.95
C ASP A 49 2.20 -10.88 5.06
N LYS A 50 2.41 -12.08 4.52
CA LYS A 50 1.49 -12.78 3.63
C LYS A 50 0.88 -14.03 4.27
N SER A 51 1.18 -14.28 5.55
CA SER A 51 0.63 -15.39 6.34
C SER A 51 -0.91 -15.41 6.36
N ASN A 52 -1.53 -14.24 6.22
CA ASN A 52 -2.97 -14.05 6.22
C ASN A 52 -3.42 -13.18 5.04
N TRP A 53 -2.87 -13.45 3.85
CA TRP A 53 -3.06 -12.65 2.64
C TRP A 53 -4.52 -12.45 2.21
N ILE A 54 -5.42 -13.39 2.56
CA ILE A 54 -6.86 -13.25 2.26
C ILE A 54 -7.48 -12.08 3.05
N TYR A 55 -7.03 -11.88 4.29
CA TYR A 55 -7.61 -10.90 5.22
C TYR A 55 -6.96 -9.52 5.16
N TYR A 56 -5.67 -9.46 4.82
CA TYR A 56 -4.90 -8.21 4.87
C TYR A 56 -4.35 -7.82 3.49
N GLN A 57 -5.12 -6.99 2.78
CA GLN A 57 -4.74 -6.39 1.49
C GLN A 57 -4.34 -4.91 1.62
N THR A 58 -4.19 -4.45 2.86
CA THR A 58 -3.69 -3.13 3.21
C THR A 58 -2.68 -3.26 4.36
N PRO A 59 -1.75 -2.31 4.50
CA PRO A 59 -0.94 -2.17 5.70
C PRO A 59 -1.80 -2.29 6.96
N HIS A 60 -1.42 -3.21 7.86
CA HIS A 60 -2.19 -3.53 9.06
C HIS A 60 -1.28 -3.68 10.28
N ARG A 61 -1.84 -3.42 11.48
CA ARG A 61 -1.14 -3.54 12.78
C ARG A 61 -0.55 -4.91 13.05
N GLN A 62 -1.21 -5.94 12.53
CA GLN A 62 -0.81 -7.34 12.66
C GLN A 62 0.04 -7.82 11.46
N ASN A 63 0.33 -6.93 10.51
CA ASN A 63 1.00 -7.23 9.25
C ASN A 63 2.21 -6.28 9.07
N GLY A 64 3.11 -6.27 10.05
CA GLY A 64 4.38 -5.51 9.99
C GLY A 64 4.33 -4.03 10.38
N TYR A 65 3.17 -3.36 10.35
CA TYR A 65 3.07 -1.92 10.62
C TYR A 65 2.49 -1.63 12.01
N SER A 66 3.34 -1.54 13.03
CA SER A 66 2.89 -1.24 14.39
C SER A 66 2.19 0.13 14.47
N LYS A 67 1.15 0.20 15.31
CA LYS A 67 0.46 1.43 15.73
C LYS A 67 -0.19 2.31 14.65
N ILE A 68 -0.22 1.91 13.38
CA ILE A 68 -0.92 2.69 12.34
C ILE A 68 -2.41 2.86 12.65
N ASP A 69 -3.00 4.01 12.36
CA ASP A 69 -4.44 4.28 12.46
C ASP A 69 -4.89 5.28 11.40
N HIS A 70 -6.19 5.36 11.14
CA HIS A 70 -6.77 6.37 10.24
C HIS A 70 -6.02 6.48 8.90
N ASN A 71 -5.95 5.34 8.20
CA ASN A 71 -5.09 5.19 7.04
C ASN A 71 -5.76 5.68 5.75
N VAL A 72 -4.98 6.28 4.88
CA VAL A 72 -5.34 6.58 3.48
C VAL A 72 -4.23 6.05 2.58
N PHE A 73 -4.61 5.21 1.61
CA PHE A 73 -3.66 4.49 0.76
C PHE A 73 -3.54 5.13 -0.62
N PHE A 74 -2.32 5.15 -1.13
CA PHE A 74 -1.93 5.60 -2.47
C PHE A 74 -1.12 4.52 -3.18
N THR A 75 -0.94 4.63 -4.49
CA THR A 75 -0.12 3.69 -5.27
C THR A 75 1.29 3.53 -4.69
N ASP A 76 1.95 4.63 -4.31
CA ASP A 76 3.34 4.62 -3.86
C ASP A 76 3.50 4.76 -2.34
N GLY A 77 2.47 4.44 -1.55
CA GLY A 77 2.53 4.47 -0.09
C GLY A 77 1.25 4.97 0.56
N PHE A 78 1.31 5.40 1.81
CA PHE A 78 0.12 5.72 2.57
C PHE A 78 0.37 6.79 3.63
N ILE A 79 -0.71 7.46 4.04
CA ILE A 79 -0.74 8.31 5.22
C ILE A 79 -1.41 7.53 6.34
N THR A 80 -0.86 7.65 7.55
CA THR A 80 -1.48 7.15 8.78
C THR A 80 -1.48 8.25 9.83
N CYS A 81 -2.55 8.37 10.61
CA CYS A 81 -2.71 9.38 11.66
C CYS A 81 -3.00 8.70 13.00
N PRO A 82 -2.01 8.00 13.60
CA PRO A 82 -2.19 7.41 14.92
C PRO A 82 -2.37 8.46 16.02
N TYR A 83 -3.11 8.09 17.07
CA TYR A 83 -3.24 8.90 18.27
C TYR A 83 -1.90 9.08 18.97
N ASN A 84 -1.63 10.32 19.39
CA ASN A 84 -0.32 10.78 19.88
C ASN A 84 0.23 9.90 21.01
N GLU A 85 -0.50 9.77 22.11
CA GLU A 85 -0.05 9.02 23.28
C GLU A 85 0.09 7.51 22.98
N ALA A 86 -0.78 6.98 22.12
CA ALA A 86 -0.81 5.55 21.80
C ALA A 86 0.33 5.08 20.88
N SER A 87 1.04 6.02 20.25
CA SER A 87 2.06 5.78 19.21
C SER A 87 3.38 6.54 19.42
N ASN A 88 3.59 7.08 20.62
CA ASN A 88 4.74 7.95 20.94
C ASN A 88 4.90 9.08 19.90
N TYR A 89 3.81 9.82 19.66
CA TYR A 89 3.74 10.88 18.64
C TYR A 89 4.23 10.39 17.26
N GLY A 90 3.74 9.22 16.86
CA GLY A 90 4.04 8.55 15.60
C GLY A 90 5.44 7.93 15.49
N GLN A 91 6.28 7.98 16.52
CA GLN A 91 7.62 7.37 16.48
C GLN A 91 7.55 5.85 16.33
N ASP A 92 6.58 5.20 16.98
CA ASP A 92 6.40 3.74 16.89
C ASP A 92 6.13 3.28 15.45
N VAL A 93 5.47 4.11 14.65
CA VAL A 93 5.22 3.83 13.22
C VAL A 93 6.52 3.92 12.43
N ILE A 94 7.32 4.96 12.67
CA ILE A 94 8.61 5.17 11.99
C ILE A 94 9.57 4.01 12.31
N ASP A 95 9.65 3.63 13.57
CA ASP A 95 10.52 2.54 14.02
C ASP A 95 10.08 1.20 13.41
N ALA A 96 8.76 0.95 13.35
CA ALA A 96 8.22 -0.23 12.69
C ALA A 96 8.60 -0.27 11.21
N VAL A 97 8.43 0.85 10.48
CA VAL A 97 8.81 0.95 9.06
C VAL A 97 10.31 0.72 8.85
N ASN A 98 11.15 1.30 9.70
CA ASN A 98 12.61 1.11 9.62
C ASN A 98 13.05 -0.33 9.92
N SER A 99 12.23 -1.10 10.63
CA SER A 99 12.49 -2.52 10.93
C SER A 99 12.05 -3.49 9.83
N LEU A 100 11.34 -3.01 8.80
CA LEU A 100 10.80 -3.87 7.75
C LEU A 100 11.92 -4.49 6.91
N SER A 101 11.81 -5.79 6.67
CA SER A 101 12.60 -6.46 5.64
C SER A 101 11.93 -6.28 4.28
N VAL A 102 12.51 -5.44 3.42
CA VAL A 102 11.96 -5.11 2.10
C VAL A 102 12.63 -5.91 0.98
N PRO A 103 11.89 -6.24 -0.11
CA PRO A 103 12.50 -6.86 -1.29
C PRO A 103 13.57 -5.98 -1.93
N LYS A 104 14.54 -6.62 -2.61
CA LYS A 104 15.56 -5.90 -3.39
C LYS A 104 14.91 -4.97 -4.42
N GLY A 105 15.43 -3.74 -4.54
CA GLY A 105 14.94 -2.74 -5.48
C GLY A 105 13.77 -1.90 -4.97
N VAL A 106 13.38 -2.09 -3.70
CA VAL A 106 12.35 -1.29 -3.02
C VAL A 106 12.95 -0.67 -1.77
N VAL A 107 12.60 0.59 -1.50
CA VAL A 107 12.86 1.26 -0.24
C VAL A 107 11.55 1.75 0.34
N ILE A 108 11.29 1.44 1.61
CA ILE A 108 10.14 1.99 2.34
C ILE A 108 10.68 2.98 3.37
N THR A 109 10.15 4.19 3.38
CA THR A 109 10.53 5.25 4.32
C THR A 109 9.31 5.79 5.05
N ALA A 110 9.50 6.29 6.28
CA ALA A 110 8.46 6.97 7.03
C ALA A 110 8.94 8.33 7.56
N GLU A 111 8.11 9.35 7.47
CA GLU A 111 8.40 10.69 7.99
C GLU A 111 7.17 11.36 8.63
N LYS A 112 7.39 12.23 9.61
CA LYS A 112 6.32 13.04 10.20
C LYS A 112 5.89 14.13 9.23
N ILE A 113 4.59 14.27 9.04
CA ILE A 113 4.00 15.37 8.27
C ILE A 113 3.99 16.62 9.19
N PRO A 114 4.51 17.78 8.73
CA PRO A 114 4.66 18.98 9.56
C PRO A 114 3.36 19.79 9.72
N VAL A 115 2.21 19.20 9.38
CA VAL A 115 0.88 19.80 9.47
C VAL A 115 -0.08 18.81 10.13
N THR A 116 -1.18 19.31 10.68
CA THR A 116 -2.19 18.46 11.29
C THR A 116 -3.08 17.84 10.20
N LEU A 117 -3.13 16.51 10.16
CA LEU A 117 -4.14 15.77 9.42
C LEU A 117 -4.98 14.96 10.39
N TYR A 118 -6.20 14.62 9.98
CA TYR A 118 -7.24 13.96 10.75
C TYR A 118 -7.71 14.79 11.96
N ASN A 119 -6.95 14.92 13.04
CA ASN A 119 -7.26 15.83 14.15
C ASN A 119 -6.00 16.20 14.97
N SER A 120 -6.14 17.16 15.90
CA SER A 120 -5.03 17.65 16.74
C SER A 120 -4.47 16.64 17.76
N GLY A 121 -5.21 15.57 18.06
CA GLY A 121 -4.79 14.46 18.91
C GLY A 121 -4.02 13.37 18.18
N THR A 122 -3.73 13.55 16.88
CA THR A 122 -2.99 12.58 16.06
C THR A 122 -1.72 13.17 15.45
N THR A 123 -0.71 12.33 15.23
CA THR A 123 0.50 12.70 14.51
C THR A 123 0.47 12.02 13.16
N ALA A 124 0.37 12.80 12.08
CA ALA A 124 0.32 12.26 10.74
C ALA A 124 1.71 11.81 10.27
N ILE A 125 1.80 10.58 9.79
CA ILE A 125 3.02 9.96 9.24
C ILE A 125 2.78 9.65 7.77
N LEU A 126 3.72 10.05 6.93
CA LEU A 126 3.78 9.67 5.52
C LEU A 126 4.72 8.48 5.37
N VAL A 127 4.20 7.37 4.89
CA VAL A 127 4.97 6.18 4.51
C VAL A 127 5.06 6.12 3.00
N LYS A 128 6.27 6.06 2.46
CA LYS A 128 6.56 6.02 1.01
C LYS A 128 7.16 4.68 0.62
N CYS A 129 6.69 4.11 -0.48
CA CYS A 129 7.26 2.96 -1.15
C CYS A 129 7.94 3.43 -2.43
N LEU A 130 9.27 3.45 -2.43
CA LEU A 130 10.09 3.92 -3.54
C LEU A 130 10.58 2.72 -4.34
N TRP A 131 10.13 2.64 -5.59
CA TRP A 131 10.60 1.66 -6.57
C TRP A 131 11.90 2.17 -7.20
N GLN A 132 13.00 1.44 -7.03
CA GLN A 132 14.32 1.87 -7.51
C GLN A 132 14.63 1.30 -8.91
N GLY A 133 15.24 2.12 -9.78
CA GLY A 133 15.68 1.70 -11.11
C GLY A 133 14.54 1.66 -12.13
N LEU A 134 14.59 0.71 -13.07
CA LEU A 134 13.63 0.56 -14.17
C LEU A 134 12.34 -0.18 -13.74
N CYS A 135 11.88 0.02 -12.50
CA CYS A 135 10.72 -0.69 -11.97
C CYS A 135 9.38 -0.15 -12.52
N THR A 136 9.40 0.99 -13.21
CA THR A 136 8.21 1.58 -13.84
C THR A 136 8.48 1.90 -15.31
N ASN A 137 7.47 1.70 -16.15
CA ASN A 137 7.53 2.01 -17.57
C ASN A 137 7.13 3.45 -17.87
N SER A 138 7.15 3.84 -19.15
CA SER A 138 6.82 5.20 -19.61
C SER A 138 5.40 5.66 -19.25
N ASP A 139 4.49 4.71 -19.01
CA ASP A 139 3.09 4.97 -18.68
C ASP A 139 2.86 5.01 -17.16
N GLY A 140 3.93 4.91 -16.35
CA GLY A 140 3.86 4.87 -14.90
C GLY A 140 3.42 3.54 -14.31
N ASN A 141 3.27 2.50 -15.14
CA ASN A 141 2.93 1.15 -14.65
C ASN A 141 4.17 0.44 -14.13
N ILE A 142 4.00 -0.38 -13.11
CA ILE A 142 5.08 -1.21 -12.56
C ILE A 142 5.44 -2.30 -13.58
N GLU A 143 6.73 -2.46 -13.87
CA GLU A 143 7.21 -3.43 -14.83
C GLU A 143 7.14 -4.87 -14.31
N MET A 144 6.96 -5.83 -15.22
CA MET A 144 6.94 -7.25 -14.89
C MET A 144 8.24 -7.76 -14.27
N SER A 145 9.37 -7.10 -14.55
CA SER A 145 10.67 -7.37 -13.94
C SER A 145 10.65 -7.16 -12.43
N ALA A 146 9.89 -6.19 -11.93
CA ALA A 146 9.68 -5.91 -10.51
C ALA A 146 8.57 -6.78 -9.91
N ILE A 147 7.49 -7.02 -10.67
CA ILE A 147 6.32 -7.78 -10.18
C ILE A 147 6.61 -9.26 -10.04
N THR A 148 7.27 -9.88 -11.03
CA THR A 148 7.41 -11.35 -11.09
C THR A 148 8.07 -11.95 -9.85
N PRO A 149 9.20 -11.42 -9.34
CA PRO A 149 9.80 -11.94 -8.11
C PRO A 149 8.86 -11.86 -6.90
N MET A 150 8.09 -10.78 -6.80
CA MET A 150 7.15 -10.57 -5.68
C MET A 150 5.92 -11.47 -5.80
N LEU A 151 5.44 -11.69 -7.01
CA LEU A 151 4.34 -12.61 -7.31
C LEU A 151 4.72 -14.04 -6.93
N LEU A 152 5.91 -14.49 -7.34
CA LEU A 152 6.43 -15.82 -6.99
C LEU A 152 6.66 -15.96 -5.48
N SER A 153 7.25 -14.94 -4.85
CA SER A 153 7.42 -14.90 -3.38
C SER A 153 6.08 -15.02 -2.65
N SER A 154 5.03 -14.39 -3.18
CA SER A 154 3.68 -14.50 -2.62
C SER A 154 3.14 -15.93 -2.71
N ALA A 155 3.26 -16.57 -3.88
CA ALA A 155 2.85 -17.97 -4.04
C ALA A 155 3.60 -18.93 -3.10
N LEU A 156 4.92 -18.72 -2.94
CA LEU A 156 5.73 -19.50 -1.99
C LEU A 156 5.24 -19.30 -0.55
N LYS A 157 4.91 -18.07 -0.16
CA LYS A 157 4.37 -17.82 1.19
C LYS A 157 3.01 -18.48 1.41
N ILE A 158 2.15 -18.53 0.39
CA ILE A 158 0.87 -19.26 0.49
C ILE A 158 1.14 -20.74 0.73
N TYR A 159 2.07 -21.34 -0.02
CA TYR A 159 2.48 -22.73 0.15
C TYR A 159 3.08 -23.02 1.53
N GLU A 160 4.04 -22.20 1.98
CA GLU A 160 4.72 -22.35 3.28
C GLU A 160 3.75 -22.29 4.47
N ASN A 161 2.65 -21.54 4.33
CA ASN A 161 1.61 -21.45 5.36
C ASN A 161 0.50 -22.51 5.20
N GLU A 162 0.69 -23.51 4.33
CA GLU A 162 -0.27 -24.58 4.04
C GLU A 162 -1.66 -24.06 3.62
N GLN A 163 -1.70 -22.88 3.01
CA GLN A 163 -2.92 -22.25 2.53
C GLN A 163 -3.21 -22.66 1.08
N LYS A 164 -4.49 -22.61 0.72
CA LYS A 164 -4.93 -22.79 -0.67
C LYS A 164 -5.19 -21.44 -1.31
N SER A 165 -4.80 -21.31 -2.57
CA SER A 165 -5.20 -20.20 -3.41
C SER A 165 -6.68 -20.30 -3.79
N LEU A 166 -7.24 -19.16 -4.18
CA LEU A 166 -8.55 -19.07 -4.82
C LEU A 166 -8.44 -19.33 -6.32
N THR A 167 -9.59 -19.39 -7.01
CA THR A 167 -9.62 -19.53 -8.46
C THR A 167 -8.92 -18.34 -9.14
N ILE A 168 -8.45 -18.52 -10.37
CA ILE A 168 -7.74 -17.45 -11.09
C ILE A 168 -8.59 -16.18 -11.23
N ASP A 169 -9.91 -16.32 -11.39
CA ASP A 169 -10.78 -15.16 -11.59
C ASP A 169 -11.01 -14.41 -10.27
N GLU A 170 -11.16 -15.11 -9.14
CA GLU A 170 -11.17 -14.49 -7.80
C GLU A 170 -9.83 -13.81 -7.48
N MET A 171 -8.73 -14.50 -7.76
CA MET A 171 -7.38 -13.95 -7.56
C MET A 171 -7.17 -12.67 -8.37
N MET A 172 -7.56 -12.65 -9.64
CA MET A 172 -7.44 -11.47 -10.50
C MET A 172 -8.36 -10.32 -10.08
N ALA A 173 -9.59 -10.61 -9.66
CA ALA A 173 -10.57 -9.60 -9.31
C ALA A 173 -10.26 -8.89 -7.98
N ASP A 174 -9.72 -9.62 -7.01
CA ASP A 174 -9.61 -9.12 -5.64
C ASP A 174 -8.16 -8.97 -5.15
N TYR A 175 -7.21 -9.79 -5.60
CA TYR A 175 -5.91 -9.90 -4.92
C TYR A 175 -4.71 -9.53 -5.78
N LEU A 176 -4.72 -9.83 -7.08
CA LEU A 176 -3.53 -9.71 -7.93
C LEU A 176 -3.39 -8.36 -8.62
N LEU A 177 -4.44 -7.54 -8.67
CA LEU A 177 -4.42 -6.24 -9.34
C LEU A 177 -4.49 -5.06 -8.37
N GLY A 178 -4.85 -5.27 -7.10
CA GLY A 178 -5.24 -4.21 -6.19
C GLY A 178 -6.56 -3.55 -6.62
N LYS A 179 -7.02 -2.52 -5.89
CA LYS A 179 -8.26 -1.79 -6.25
C LYS A 179 -8.10 -0.28 -6.17
N PRO A 180 -8.76 0.47 -7.07
CA PRO A 180 -9.67 0.02 -8.13
C PRO A 180 -8.96 -0.68 -9.30
N CYS A 181 -9.65 -1.64 -9.93
CA CYS A 181 -9.16 -2.38 -11.08
C CYS A 181 -10.26 -2.69 -12.10
N GLY A 182 -9.85 -2.89 -13.35
CA GLY A 182 -10.64 -3.55 -14.37
C GLY A 182 -10.36 -5.06 -14.40
N LYS A 183 -10.77 -5.74 -15.47
CA LYS A 183 -10.55 -7.20 -15.62
C LYS A 183 -9.07 -7.60 -15.74
N ARG A 184 -8.20 -6.68 -16.19
CA ARG A 184 -6.80 -6.97 -16.56
C ARG A 184 -5.85 -5.80 -16.34
N SER A 185 -6.29 -4.75 -15.67
CA SER A 185 -5.47 -3.56 -15.42
C SER A 185 -5.92 -2.91 -14.12
N SER A 186 -5.05 -2.11 -13.52
CA SER A 186 -5.34 -1.31 -12.33
C SER A 186 -4.52 -0.03 -12.36
N LEU A 187 -4.52 0.69 -11.24
CA LEU A 187 -3.66 1.85 -11.05
C LEU A 187 -2.18 1.50 -10.87
N PHE A 188 -1.84 0.20 -10.78
CA PHE A 188 -0.47 -0.28 -10.64
C PHE A 188 0.09 -0.83 -11.95
N VAL A 189 -0.78 -1.39 -12.80
CA VAL A 189 -0.38 -2.20 -13.95
C VAL A 189 -1.31 -2.00 -15.14
N GLY A 190 -0.71 -2.00 -16.33
CA GLY A 190 -1.41 -1.94 -17.61
C GLY A 190 -2.05 -3.27 -18.01
N GLN A 191 -2.76 -3.27 -19.13
CA GLN A 191 -3.45 -4.46 -19.64
C GLN A 191 -2.49 -5.61 -19.99
N ASN A 192 -1.31 -5.27 -20.49
CA ASN A 192 -0.30 -6.23 -20.89
C ASN A 192 0.29 -6.93 -19.66
N GLU A 193 0.66 -6.16 -18.65
CA GLU A 193 1.20 -6.63 -17.37
C GLU A 193 0.15 -7.49 -16.66
N GLY A 194 -1.11 -7.04 -16.57
CA GLY A 194 -2.17 -7.82 -15.95
C GLY A 194 -2.47 -9.14 -16.68
N LEU A 195 -2.33 -9.21 -18.00
CA LEU A 195 -2.41 -10.48 -18.74
C LEU A 195 -1.26 -11.41 -18.41
N GLN A 196 -0.05 -10.87 -18.24
CA GLN A 196 1.13 -11.65 -17.84
C GLN A 196 0.98 -12.18 -16.41
N ILE A 197 0.54 -11.35 -15.46
CA ILE A 197 0.21 -11.76 -14.08
C ILE A 197 -0.78 -12.94 -14.11
N LYS A 198 -1.88 -12.82 -14.86
CA LYS A 198 -2.87 -13.91 -14.99
C LYS A 198 -2.23 -15.21 -15.48
N LYS A 199 -1.39 -15.15 -16.52
CA LYS A 199 -0.72 -16.34 -17.09
C LYS A 199 0.24 -16.98 -16.10
N ILE A 200 1.04 -16.18 -15.40
CA ILE A 200 1.99 -16.67 -14.40
C ILE A 200 1.22 -17.34 -13.25
N TRP A 201 0.24 -16.67 -12.67
CA TRP A 201 -0.52 -17.22 -11.55
C TRP A 201 -1.30 -18.48 -11.94
N GLN A 202 -1.94 -18.49 -13.11
CA GLN A 202 -2.61 -19.70 -13.62
C GLN A 202 -1.64 -20.88 -13.76
N SER A 203 -0.41 -20.62 -14.21
CA SER A 203 0.60 -21.66 -14.35
C SER A 203 0.98 -22.24 -12.99
N ILE A 204 1.09 -21.39 -11.96
CA ILE A 204 1.33 -21.83 -10.57
C ILE A 204 0.16 -22.70 -10.08
N LEU A 205 -1.08 -22.27 -10.25
CA LEU A 205 -2.26 -23.05 -9.85
C LEU A 205 -2.28 -24.43 -10.52
N ASN A 206 -1.94 -24.49 -11.81
CA ASN A 206 -1.91 -25.75 -12.56
C ASN A 206 -0.83 -26.73 -12.09
N THR A 207 0.14 -26.30 -11.30
CA THR A 207 1.12 -27.20 -10.67
C THR A 207 0.54 -28.00 -9.50
N GLY A 208 -0.57 -27.55 -8.92
CA GLY A 208 -1.14 -28.12 -7.69
C GLY A 208 -0.36 -27.77 -6.42
N MET A 209 0.57 -26.81 -6.48
CA MET A 209 1.35 -26.34 -5.33
C MET A 209 0.47 -25.59 -4.31
N ILE A 210 -0.45 -24.73 -4.77
CA ILE A 210 -1.33 -23.89 -3.95
C ILE A 210 -2.76 -23.89 -4.47
#